data_AF-A0A7Z6XYB6-F1
#
_entry.id   AF-A0A7Z6XYB6-F1
#
_cell.length_a   1.000
_cell.length_b   1.000
_cell.length_c   1.000
_cell.angle_alpha   90.00
_cell.angle_beta   90.00
_cell.angle_gamma   90.00
#
_symmetry.space_group_name_H-M   'P 1'
#
loop_
_entity.id
_entity.type
_entity.pdbx_description
1 polymer ?
#
loop_
_entity_poly.entity_id
_entity_poly.type
_entity_poly.pdbx_seq_one_letter_code
_entity_poly.pdbx_strand_id
1 'polypeptide(L)'
;MVARIRHMAQTTTITDVSRNTGVSHHMLRKIAAEHRFEYKRFDPSPYLSRVKVERIDPVADALNVLRIKEARNRGLSRYAAKNLIGISSTLMERLIADFNIDYPVNRIYRK
;
A
#
# COMPACT_ATOMS: atom_id res chain seq x y z
N MET A 1 -36.29 9.28 5.29
CA MET A 1 -34.92 8.79 5.64
C MET A 1 -33.96 8.82 4.46
N VAL A 2 -34.28 8.16 3.34
CA VAL A 2 -33.41 8.10 2.14
C VAL A 2 -33.08 9.48 1.56
N ALA A 3 -34.03 10.41 1.50
CA ALA A 3 -33.79 11.77 0.99
C ALA A 3 -32.69 12.52 1.76
N ARG A 4 -32.64 12.35 3.09
CA ARG A 4 -31.60 12.93 3.96
C ARG A 4 -30.23 12.30 3.66
N ILE A 5 -30.18 10.97 3.51
CA ILE A 5 -28.95 10.24 3.15
C ILE A 5 -28.43 10.70 1.78
N ARG A 6 -29.32 10.86 0.79
CA ARG A 6 -28.97 11.33 -0.55
C ARG A 6 -28.39 12.75 -0.53
N HIS A 7 -28.99 13.67 0.22
CA HIS A 7 -28.46 15.03 0.36
C HIS A 7 -27.07 15.02 1.01
N MET A 8 -26.88 14.22 2.06
CA MET A 8 -25.58 14.12 2.72
C MET A 8 -24.51 13.52 1.82
N ALA A 9 -24.86 12.50 1.01
CA ALA A 9 -23.95 11.83 0.08
C ALA A 9 -23.27 12.77 -0.94
N GLN A 10 -23.91 13.90 -1.26
CA GLN A 10 -23.35 14.93 -2.14
C GLN A 10 -22.20 15.72 -1.48
N THR A 11 -22.23 15.84 -0.16
CA THR A 11 -21.32 16.71 0.61
C THR A 11 -20.25 15.95 1.39
N THR A 12 -20.58 14.74 1.86
CA THR A 12 -19.76 14.00 2.83
C THR A 12 -19.53 12.54 2.42
N THR A 13 -18.57 11.90 3.09
CA THR A 13 -18.22 10.51 2.80
C THR A 13 -19.22 9.53 3.42
N ILE A 14 -19.25 8.28 2.93
CA ILE A 14 -20.10 7.23 3.51
C ILE A 14 -19.87 7.02 5.01
N THR A 15 -18.64 7.29 5.49
CA THR A 15 -18.27 7.19 6.91
C THR A 15 -18.90 8.31 7.74
N ASP A 16 -18.92 9.53 7.22
CA ASP A 16 -19.57 10.66 7.90
C ASP A 16 -21.09 10.48 7.91
N VAL A 17 -21.66 9.97 6.81
CA VAL A 17 -23.08 9.61 6.75
C VAL A 17 -23.41 8.53 7.78
N SER A 18 -22.58 7.50 7.90
CA SER A 18 -22.77 6.43 8.88
C SER A 18 -22.73 6.95 10.32
N ARG A 19 -21.74 7.80 10.64
CA ARG A 19 -21.63 8.43 11.96
C ARG A 19 -22.83 9.31 12.32
N ASN A 20 -23.38 10.05 11.34
CA ASN A 20 -24.49 10.95 11.58
C ASN A 20 -25.85 10.23 11.65
N THR A 21 -26.01 9.17 10.87
CA THR A 21 -27.31 8.47 10.72
C THR A 21 -27.41 7.21 11.56
N GLY A 22 -26.30 6.68 12.09
CA GLY A 22 -26.23 5.39 12.77
C GLY A 22 -26.39 4.18 11.83
N VAL A 23 -26.52 4.40 10.52
CA VAL A 23 -26.73 3.33 9.54
C VAL A 23 -25.39 2.69 9.19
N SER A 24 -25.35 1.36 9.14
CA SER A 24 -24.15 0.61 8.77
C SER A 24 -23.72 0.90 7.32
N HIS A 25 -22.41 0.84 7.06
CA HIS A 25 -21.87 1.01 5.71
C HIS A 25 -22.49 0.04 4.69
N HIS A 26 -22.84 -1.18 5.10
CA HIS A 26 -23.47 -2.15 4.21
C HIS A 26 -24.85 -1.66 3.74
N MET A 27 -25.69 -1.20 4.67
CA MET A 27 -27.02 -0.69 4.36
C MET A 27 -26.94 0.60 3.54
N LEU A 28 -25.99 1.50 3.84
CA LEU A 28 -25.75 2.71 3.06
C LEU A 28 -25.37 2.40 1.60
N ARG A 29 -24.57 1.36 1.34
CA ARG A 29 -24.25 0.91 -0.02
C ARG A 29 -25.46 0.32 -0.74
N LYS A 30 -26.31 -0.44 -0.03
CA LYS A 30 -27.55 -0.97 -0.59
C LYS A 30 -28.50 0.16 -1.01
N ILE A 31 -28.69 1.16 -0.15
CA ILE A 31 -29.51 2.36 -0.44
C ILE A 31 -28.95 3.12 -1.64
N ALA A 32 -27.63 3.30 -1.72
CA ALA A 32 -26.98 3.95 -2.86
C ALA A 32 -27.23 3.20 -4.18
N ALA A 33 -27.14 1.87 -4.18
CA ALA A 33 -27.42 1.03 -5.34
C ALA A 33 -28.90 1.10 -5.77
N GLU A 34 -29.83 0.97 -4.82
CA GLU A 34 -31.27 1.00 -5.05
C GLU A 34 -31.75 2.36 -5.59
N HIS A 35 -31.15 3.45 -5.11
CA HIS A 35 -31.53 4.81 -5.45
C HIS A 35 -30.57 5.51 -6.43
N ARG A 36 -29.64 4.76 -7.03
CA ARG A 36 -28.69 5.17 -8.08
C ARG A 36 -27.93 6.46 -7.77
N PHE A 37 -27.30 6.52 -6.60
CA PHE A 37 -26.41 7.63 -6.23
C PHE A 37 -25.12 7.11 -5.61
N GLU A 38 -24.08 7.93 -5.62
CA GLU A 38 -22.80 7.61 -5.00
C GLU A 38 -22.49 8.56 -3.84
N TYR A 39 -21.73 8.09 -2.86
CA TYR A 39 -21.18 8.94 -1.81
C TYR A 39 -19.90 9.60 -2.29
N LYS A 40 -19.61 10.80 -1.79
CA LYS A 40 -18.30 11.43 -2.02
C LYS A 40 -17.18 10.48 -1.62
N ARG A 41 -16.25 10.23 -2.56
CA ARG A 41 -15.06 9.42 -2.28
C ARG A 41 -14.23 10.14 -1.23
N PHE A 42 -13.67 9.36 -0.30
CA PHE A 42 -12.67 9.89 0.60
C PHE A 42 -11.45 10.28 -0.25
N ASP A 43 -11.18 11.58 -0.33
CA ASP A 43 -9.95 12.11 -0.91
C ASP A 43 -8.93 12.24 0.23
N PRO A 44 -7.90 11.38 0.29
CA PRO A 44 -6.85 11.55 1.27
C PRO A 44 -6.16 12.88 0.97
N SER A 45 -6.26 13.83 1.91
CA SER A 45 -5.54 15.11 1.86
C SER A 45 -4.10 14.91 1.36
N PRO A 46 -3.54 15.82 0.54
CA PRO A 46 -2.18 15.72 -0.01
C PRO A 46 -1.11 15.38 1.04
N TYR A 47 -1.34 15.75 2.30
CA TYR A 47 -0.46 15.41 3.41
C TYR A 47 -0.45 13.91 3.75
N LEU A 48 -1.58 13.20 3.68
CA LEU A 48 -1.65 11.75 3.94
C LEU A 48 -1.01 10.93 2.81
N SER A 49 -1.06 11.42 1.57
CA SER A 49 -0.37 10.81 0.44
C SER A 49 1.14 11.07 0.50
N ARG A 50 1.59 12.25 0.96
CA ARG A 50 3.01 12.56 1.21
C ARG A 50 3.65 11.69 2.29
N VAL A 51 2.90 11.33 3.35
CA VAL A 51 3.39 10.42 4.41
C VAL A 51 3.85 9.06 3.86
N LYS A 52 3.32 8.60 2.71
CA LYS A 52 3.80 7.37 2.06
C LYS A 52 5.12 7.57 1.31
N VAL A 53 5.35 8.76 0.76
CA VAL A 53 6.55 9.10 -0.02
C VAL A 53 7.73 9.42 0.89
N GLU A 54 7.48 10.09 2.03
CA GLU A 54 8.52 10.47 3.01
C GLU A 54 9.16 9.28 3.76
N ARG A 55 8.71 8.05 3.55
CA ARG A 55 9.33 6.84 4.12
C ARG A 55 10.51 6.30 3.30
N ILE A 56 10.84 6.91 2.17
CA ILE A 56 11.99 6.50 1.36
C ILE A 56 13.22 7.23 1.89
N ASP A 57 14.10 6.50 2.56
CA ASP A 57 15.43 6.99 2.90
C ASP A 57 16.41 6.55 1.78
N PRO A 58 16.82 7.47 0.90
CA PRO A 58 17.66 7.13 -0.25
C PRO A 58 19.05 6.62 0.16
N VAL A 59 19.56 7.05 1.33
CA VAL A 59 20.87 6.62 1.82
C VAL A 59 20.79 5.19 2.34
N ALA A 60 19.76 4.88 3.14
CA ALA A 60 19.51 3.53 3.60
C ALA A 60 19.25 2.56 2.43
N ASP A 61 18.51 3.01 1.42
CA ASP A 61 18.23 2.23 0.21
C ASP A 61 19.50 1.91 -0.57
N ALA A 62 20.38 2.90 -0.78
CA ALA A 62 21.66 2.68 -1.46
C ALA A 62 22.53 1.65 -0.73
N LEU A 63 22.61 1.71 0.60
CA LEU A 63 23.33 0.74 1.42
C LEU A 63 22.72 -0.67 1.32
N ASN A 64 21.38 -0.76 1.37
CA ASN A 64 20.69 -2.04 1.23
C ASN A 64 20.86 -2.64 -0.16
N VAL A 65 20.87 -1.84 -1.22
CA VAL A 65 21.14 -2.29 -2.59
C VAL A 65 22.53 -2.91 -2.71
N LEU A 66 23.56 -2.29 -2.13
CA LEU A 66 24.91 -2.84 -2.11
C LEU A 66 24.94 -4.21 -1.40
N ARG A 67 24.30 -4.31 -0.23
CA ARG A 67 24.20 -5.56 0.53
C ARG A 67 23.42 -6.65 -0.22
N ILE A 68 22.34 -6.28 -0.93
CA ILE A 68 21.56 -7.19 -1.77
C ILE A 68 22.43 -7.73 -2.91
N LYS A 69 23.19 -6.87 -3.61
CA LYS A 69 24.11 -7.29 -4.68
C LYS A 69 25.22 -8.21 -4.15
N GLU A 70 25.75 -7.92 -2.97
CA GLU A 70 26.74 -8.77 -2.32
C GLU A 70 26.17 -10.14 -1.94
N ALA A 71 24.99 -10.19 -1.33
CA ALA A 71 24.30 -11.43 -0.99
C ALA A 71 23.99 -12.29 -2.23
N ARG A 72 23.60 -11.64 -3.35
CA ARG A 72 23.45 -12.28 -4.66
C ARG A 72 24.75 -12.92 -5.12
N ASN A 73 25.86 -12.17 -5.09
CA ASN A 73 27.17 -12.65 -5.53
C ASN A 73 27.67 -13.84 -4.69
N ARG A 74 27.28 -13.89 -3.41
CA ARG A 74 27.50 -15.03 -2.51
C ARG A 74 26.59 -16.23 -2.80
N GLY A 75 25.65 -16.11 -3.73
CA GLY A 75 24.69 -17.16 -4.10
C GLY A 75 23.57 -17.37 -3.08
N LEU A 76 23.32 -16.41 -2.19
CA LEU A 76 22.27 -16.53 -1.19
C LEU A 76 20.88 -16.45 -1.84
N SER A 77 19.92 -17.20 -1.30
CA SER A 77 18.51 -17.02 -1.69
C SER A 77 18.00 -15.66 -1.21
N ARG A 78 16.95 -15.13 -1.86
CA ARG A 78 16.34 -13.86 -1.42
C ARG A 78 15.90 -13.91 0.05
N TYR A 79 15.39 -15.06 0.51
CA TYR A 79 15.00 -15.27 1.91
C TYR A 79 16.20 -15.20 2.87
N ALA A 80 17.33 -15.84 2.53
CA ALA A 80 18.52 -15.77 3.35
C ALA A 80 19.11 -14.35 3.35
N ALA A 81 19.13 -13.68 2.20
CA ALA A 81 19.62 -12.32 2.05
C ALA A 81 18.81 -11.31 2.86
N LYS A 82 17.46 -11.33 2.79
CA LYS A 82 16.64 -10.38 3.57
C LYS A 82 16.83 -10.55 5.07
N ASN A 83 16.96 -11.80 5.54
CA ASN A 83 17.16 -12.11 6.95
C ASN A 83 18.55 -11.69 7.42
N LEU A 84 19.58 -11.86 6.58
CA LEU A 84 20.94 -11.41 6.85
C LEU A 84 21.04 -9.89 6.91
N ILE A 85 20.37 -9.18 5.99
CA ILE A 85 20.40 -7.72 5.89
C ILE A 85 19.48 -7.07 6.93
N GLY A 86 18.46 -7.80 7.41
CA GLY A 86 17.47 -7.31 8.37
C GLY A 86 16.37 -6.46 7.75
N ILE A 87 16.01 -6.71 6.49
CA ILE A 87 14.99 -5.95 5.75
C ILE A 87 13.72 -6.76 5.50
N SER A 88 12.59 -6.07 5.34
CA SER A 88 11.32 -6.71 5.00
C SER A 88 11.32 -7.23 3.56
N SER A 89 10.49 -8.23 3.26
CA SER A 89 10.31 -8.74 1.89
C SER A 89 9.88 -7.62 0.94
N THR A 90 8.95 -6.77 1.38
CA THR A 90 8.44 -5.65 0.58
C THR A 90 9.53 -4.63 0.23
N LEU A 91 10.41 -4.31 1.20
CA LEU A 91 11.54 -3.43 0.94
C LEU A 91 12.52 -4.07 -0.04
N MET A 92 12.82 -5.35 0.12
CA MET A 92 13.71 -6.08 -0.80
C MET A 92 13.15 -6.11 -2.23
N GLU A 93 11.86 -6.41 -2.39
CA GLU A 93 11.19 -6.43 -3.70
C GLU A 93 11.18 -5.05 -4.36
N ARG A 94 10.87 -4.00 -3.59
CA ARG A 94 10.97 -2.61 -4.06
C ARG A 94 12.36 -2.31 -4.57
N LEU A 95 13.40 -2.56 -3.78
CA LEU A 95 14.78 -2.25 -4.15
C LEU A 95 15.27 -3.06 -5.36
N ILE A 96 14.82 -4.31 -5.50
CA ILE A 96 15.11 -5.13 -6.67
C ILE A 96 14.49 -4.51 -7.93
N ALA A 97 13.23 -4.07 -7.85
CA ALA A 97 12.52 -3.46 -8.97
C ALA A 97 13.08 -2.07 -9.32
N ASP A 98 13.19 -1.18 -8.34
CA ASP A 98 13.60 0.21 -8.52
C ASP A 98 15.03 0.33 -9.07
N PHE A 99 15.93 -0.56 -8.64
CA PHE A 99 17.34 -0.57 -9.07
C PHE A 99 17.64 -1.66 -10.11
N ASN A 100 16.61 -2.31 -10.66
CA ASN A 100 16.71 -3.36 -11.69
C ASN A 100 17.77 -4.43 -11.38
N ILE A 101 17.77 -4.95 -10.15
CA ILE A 101 18.74 -5.95 -9.69
C ILE A 101 18.30 -7.33 -10.19
N ASP A 102 19.12 -7.97 -11.01
CA ASP A 102 18.88 -9.36 -11.46
C ASP A 102 19.10 -10.38 -10.32
N TYR A 103 18.20 -10.43 -9.35
CA TYR A 103 18.26 -11.37 -8.24
C TYR A 103 17.34 -12.56 -8.52
N PRO A 104 17.81 -13.80 -8.66
CA PRO A 104 16.94 -14.93 -8.93
C PRO A 104 15.97 -15.21 -7.77
N VAL A 105 14.73 -15.57 -8.10
CA VAL A 105 13.70 -15.94 -7.11
C VAL A 105 14.02 -17.29 -6.46
N ASN A 106 14.62 -18.20 -7.24
CA ASN A 106 14.99 -19.54 -6.81
C ASN A 106 16.47 -19.61 -6.40
N ARG A 107 16.80 -20.57 -5.52
CA ARG A 107 18.18 -20.83 -5.08
C ARG A 107 19.05 -21.17 -6.30
N ILE A 108 20.12 -20.42 -6.52
CA ILE A 108 21.12 -20.75 -7.55
C ILE A 108 21.82 -22.03 -7.08
N TYR A 109 21.50 -23.17 -7.69
CA TYR A 109 22.29 -24.37 -7.52
C TYR A 109 23.62 -24.15 -8.25
N ARG A 110 24.70 -23.95 -7.49
CA ARG A 110 26.05 -23.95 -8.06
C ARG A 110 26.36 -25.40 -8.44
N LYS A 111 26.51 -25.68 -9.74
CA LYS A 111 27.06 -26.94 -10.25
C LYS A 111 28.54 -27.03 -9.90
#